data_AF-C3NK26-F1
#
_entry.id   AF-C3NK26-F1
#
_cell.length_a   1.000
_cell.length_b   1.000
_cell.length_c   1.000
_cell.angle_alpha   90.00
_cell.angle_beta   90.00
_cell.angle_gamma   90.00
#
_symmetry.space_group_name_H-M   'P 1'
#
loop_
_entity.id
_entity.type
_entity.pdbx_description
1 polymer ?
#
loop_
_entity_poly.entity_id
_entity_poly.type
_entity_poly.pdbx_seq_one_letter_code
_entity_poly.pdbx_strand_id
1 'polypeptide(L)'
;MYVLFKGTLTNFLFSLDDYKTRKSKLIQKYPQGSFIWGFNRSSKLLENQVRAFLYLNKSESHLKGGIVLEGEIIDIAELSEKYWPEGEWKYYVTLKIIYIPKSVLSTTDTTRWKIIGLDKLKEIGVKILPGIQKIDNELGRRIEKLLGEIDAN
;
A
#
# COMPACT_ATOMS: atom_id res chain seq x y z
N MET A 1 -12.51 -10.50 0.53
CA MET A 1 -11.30 -10.83 1.33
C MET A 1 -10.34 -9.68 1.17
N TYR A 2 -9.54 -9.40 2.19
CA TYR A 2 -8.54 -8.34 2.16
C TYR A 2 -7.15 -8.90 2.42
N VAL A 3 -6.14 -8.24 1.86
CA VAL A 3 -4.74 -8.45 2.20
C VAL A 3 -4.11 -7.14 2.66
N LEU A 4 -3.14 -7.24 3.56
CA LEU A 4 -2.33 -6.13 4.01
C LEU A 4 -0.88 -6.39 3.62
N PHE A 5 -0.35 -5.50 2.79
CA PHE A 5 1.06 -5.41 2.48
C PHE A 5 1.75 -4.50 3.49
N LYS A 6 3.03 -4.79 3.73
CA LYS A 6 3.89 -4.03 4.62
C LYS A 6 5.13 -3.57 3.87
N GLY A 7 5.58 -2.34 4.10
CA GLY A 7 6.93 -1.95 3.70
C GLY A 7 7.40 -0.60 4.19
N THR A 8 8.39 -0.06 3.48
CA THR A 8 9.15 1.12 3.89
C THR A 8 8.63 2.38 3.23
N LEU A 9 8.86 3.52 3.89
CA LEU A 9 8.51 4.83 3.35
C LEU A 9 9.25 5.12 2.04
N THR A 10 10.55 4.81 1.95
CA THR A 10 11.36 5.07 0.74
C THR A 10 10.77 4.40 -0.50
N ASN A 11 10.46 3.10 -0.40
CA ASN A 11 9.88 2.35 -1.51
C ASN A 11 8.46 2.81 -1.85
N PHE A 12 7.69 3.22 -0.84
CA PHE A 12 6.38 3.82 -1.06
C PHE A 12 6.47 5.15 -1.80
N LEU A 13 7.33 6.07 -1.38
CA LEU A 13 7.50 7.37 -2.04
C LEU A 13 7.96 7.20 -3.49
N PHE A 14 8.85 6.25 -3.76
CA PHE A 14 9.24 5.89 -5.12
C PHE A 14 8.04 5.41 -5.96
N SER A 15 7.26 4.47 -5.43
CA SER A 15 6.08 3.94 -6.12
C SER A 15 4.99 4.99 -6.29
N LEU A 16 4.88 5.92 -5.35
CA LEU A 16 3.93 7.04 -5.38
C LEU A 16 4.33 8.10 -6.41
N ASP A 17 5.62 8.43 -6.54
CA ASP A 17 6.12 9.31 -7.60
C ASP A 17 5.85 8.68 -8.97
N ASP A 18 6.12 7.38 -9.12
CA ASP A 18 5.87 6.70 -10.38
C ASP A 18 4.38 6.53 -10.67
N TYR A 19 3.53 6.35 -9.66
CA TYR A 19 2.07 6.42 -9.80
C TYR A 19 1.61 7.77 -10.36
N LYS A 20 2.19 8.88 -9.88
CA LYS A 20 1.83 10.24 -10.31
C LYS A 20 2.38 10.58 -11.69
N THR A 21 3.63 10.19 -11.96
CA THR A 21 4.39 10.64 -13.14
C THR A 21 4.45 9.62 -14.27
N ARG A 22 4.24 8.34 -13.96
CA ARG A 22 4.29 7.19 -14.86
C ARG A 22 5.56 7.11 -15.70
N LYS A 23 6.71 7.40 -15.08
CA LYS A 23 8.01 7.47 -15.76
C LYS A 23 8.59 6.10 -16.04
N SER A 24 8.35 5.10 -15.18
CA SER A 24 8.93 3.78 -15.36
C SER A 24 8.28 3.00 -16.51
N LYS A 25 9.06 2.17 -17.18
CA LYS A 25 8.54 1.23 -18.20
C LYS A 25 7.58 0.20 -17.60
N LEU A 26 7.71 -0.11 -16.30
CA LEU A 26 6.89 -1.13 -15.64
C LEU A 26 5.44 -0.66 -15.50
N ILE A 27 5.23 0.53 -14.91
CA ILE A 27 3.87 1.05 -14.69
C ILE A 27 3.15 1.43 -15.99
N GLN A 28 3.91 1.76 -17.05
CA GLN A 28 3.38 2.09 -18.37
C GLN A 28 2.65 0.93 -19.05
N LYS A 29 2.92 -0.32 -18.64
CA LYS A 29 2.21 -1.52 -19.13
C LYS A 29 0.76 -1.61 -18.63
N TYR A 30 0.43 -0.87 -17.56
CA TYR A 30 -0.85 -0.96 -16.87
C TYR A 30 -1.69 0.31 -17.06
N PRO A 31 -3.03 0.24 -16.90
CA PRO A 31 -3.90 1.40 -17.02
C PRO A 31 -3.53 2.57 -16.11
N GLN A 32 -4.01 3.77 -16.42
CA GLN A 32 -3.89 4.92 -15.53
C GLN A 32 -4.59 4.64 -14.19
N GLY A 33 -4.04 5.15 -13.09
CA GLY A 33 -4.51 4.83 -11.74
C GLY A 33 -3.97 3.51 -11.18
N SER A 34 -3.05 2.84 -11.89
CA SER A 34 -2.35 1.65 -11.39
C SER A 34 -1.16 2.01 -10.50
N PHE A 35 -0.95 1.27 -9.42
CA PHE A 35 0.16 1.42 -8.48
C PHE A 35 0.91 0.09 -8.34
N ILE A 36 2.24 0.13 -8.35
CA ILE A 36 3.08 -1.08 -8.31
C ILE A 36 3.62 -1.28 -6.90
N TRP A 37 3.55 -2.51 -6.37
CA TRP A 37 4.09 -2.84 -5.05
C TRP A 37 4.81 -4.19 -5.00
N GLY A 38 5.96 -4.24 -4.33
CA GLY A 38 6.87 -5.38 -4.33
C GLY A 38 6.67 -6.33 -3.17
N PHE A 39 6.92 -7.62 -3.41
CA PHE A 39 6.93 -8.66 -2.38
C PHE A 39 7.88 -9.80 -2.73
N ASN A 40 8.30 -10.59 -1.73
CA ASN A 40 9.36 -11.60 -1.91
C ASN A 40 8.90 -13.05 -1.79
N ARG A 41 7.75 -13.30 -1.17
CA ARG A 41 7.25 -14.67 -0.96
C ARG A 41 5.92 -14.81 -1.67
N SER A 42 5.84 -15.76 -2.59
CA SER A 42 4.58 -16.22 -3.16
C SER A 42 3.59 -16.51 -2.05
N SER A 43 2.35 -16.04 -2.21
CA SER A 43 1.30 -16.25 -1.22
C SER A 43 0.02 -16.61 -1.94
N LYS A 44 -0.65 -17.67 -1.48
CA LYS A 44 -1.97 -18.07 -1.97
C LYS A 44 -3.07 -17.04 -1.66
N LEU A 45 -2.75 -16.00 -0.89
CA LEU A 45 -3.65 -14.89 -0.61
C LEU A 45 -3.73 -13.88 -1.77
N LEU A 46 -2.75 -13.92 -2.69
CA LEU A 46 -2.67 -12.99 -3.80
C LEU A 46 -3.37 -13.57 -5.01
N GLU A 47 -4.53 -13.03 -5.30
CA GLU A 47 -5.33 -13.32 -6.49
C GLU A 47 -5.89 -12.01 -7.03
N ASN A 48 -6.24 -11.99 -8.31
CA ASN A 48 -6.90 -10.83 -8.90
C ASN A 48 -8.22 -10.52 -8.19
N GLN A 49 -8.61 -9.24 -8.17
CA GLN A 49 -9.80 -8.70 -7.52
C GLN A 49 -9.78 -8.74 -5.98
N VAL A 50 -8.69 -9.19 -5.35
CA VAL A 50 -8.52 -9.10 -3.90
C VAL A 50 -8.20 -7.65 -3.51
N ARG A 51 -8.90 -7.14 -2.49
CA ARG A 51 -8.67 -5.81 -1.91
C ARG A 51 -7.38 -5.81 -1.10
N ALA A 52 -6.58 -4.78 -1.25
CA ALA A 52 -5.26 -4.66 -0.67
C ALA A 52 -5.10 -3.32 0.05
N PHE A 53 -4.61 -3.37 1.29
CA PHE A 53 -4.11 -2.22 2.02
C PHE A 53 -2.59 -2.19 2.00
N LEU A 54 -2.00 -0.99 1.93
CA LEU A 54 -0.57 -0.81 2.17
C LEU A 54 -0.33 -0.15 3.52
N TYR A 55 0.34 -0.88 4.41
CA TYR A 55 0.84 -0.37 5.68
C TYR A 55 2.33 -0.02 5.57
N LEU A 56 2.67 1.20 5.99
CA LEU A 56 4.06 1.62 6.12
C LEU A 56 4.56 1.44 7.54
N ASN A 57 5.80 0.99 7.66
CA ASN A 57 6.48 0.86 8.94
C ASN A 57 6.83 2.20 9.56
N LYS A 58 7.15 2.16 10.85
CA LYS A 58 7.83 3.28 11.50
C LYS A 58 9.10 3.60 10.72
N SER A 59 9.30 4.89 10.41
CA SER A 59 10.51 5.40 9.77
C SER A 59 11.16 6.47 10.64
N GLU A 60 12.35 6.92 10.24
CA GLU A 60 13.07 8.03 10.89
C GLU A 60 12.37 9.38 10.69
N SER A 61 11.51 9.51 9.67
CA SER A 61 10.76 10.73 9.33
C SER A 61 9.55 11.01 10.25
N HIS A 62 9.57 10.53 11.49
CA HIS A 62 8.46 10.62 12.47
C HIS A 62 7.17 9.86 12.11
N LEU A 63 7.12 9.13 10.99
CA LEU A 63 6.01 8.22 10.73
C LEU A 63 6.03 7.10 11.77
N LYS A 64 4.98 6.97 12.58
CA LYS A 64 4.84 5.89 13.57
C LYS A 64 4.37 4.56 12.98
N GLY A 65 3.93 4.59 11.72
CA GLY A 65 3.37 3.49 10.96
C GLY A 65 1.84 3.59 10.82
N GLY A 66 1.33 3.18 9.66
CA GLY A 66 -0.09 3.29 9.35
C GLY A 66 -0.43 2.90 7.91
N ILE A 67 -1.73 2.81 7.62
CA ILE A 67 -2.24 2.49 6.27
C ILE A 67 -2.31 3.77 5.43
N VAL A 68 -1.70 3.72 4.24
CA VAL A 68 -1.55 4.88 3.35
C VAL A 68 -2.32 4.77 2.04
N LEU A 69 -2.79 3.58 1.67
CA LEU A 69 -3.62 3.38 0.49
C LEU A 69 -4.47 2.13 0.59
N GLU A 70 -5.51 2.14 -0.22
CA GLU A 70 -6.29 0.99 -0.61
C GLU A 70 -6.29 0.82 -2.13
N GLY A 71 -6.15 -0.42 -2.58
CA GLY A 71 -6.25 -0.81 -3.98
C GLY A 71 -6.88 -2.20 -4.16
N GLU A 72 -7.07 -2.58 -5.41
CA GLU A 72 -7.51 -3.90 -5.82
C GLU A 72 -6.44 -4.52 -6.70
N ILE A 73 -6.06 -5.76 -6.43
CA ILE A 73 -5.05 -6.47 -7.22
C ILE A 73 -5.62 -6.72 -8.62
N ILE A 74 -4.93 -6.23 -9.65
CA ILE A 74 -5.29 -6.48 -11.05
C ILE A 74 -4.29 -7.35 -11.79
N ASP A 75 -3.06 -7.44 -11.27
CA ASP A 75 -2.02 -8.32 -11.82
C ASP A 75 -0.97 -8.68 -10.77
N ILE A 76 -0.32 -9.82 -10.97
CA ILE A 76 0.76 -10.35 -10.13
C ILE A 76 1.80 -10.98 -11.06
N ALA A 77 3.05 -10.53 -10.97
CA ALA A 77 4.10 -11.03 -11.86
C ALA A 77 5.47 -11.06 -11.18
N GLU A 78 6.38 -11.81 -11.81
CA GLU A 78 7.79 -11.81 -11.45
C GLU A 78 8.48 -10.53 -11.90
N LEU A 79 9.34 -10.01 -11.04
CA LEU A 79 10.11 -8.81 -11.31
C LEU A 79 11.40 -9.21 -12.06
N SER A 80 11.51 -8.77 -13.31
CA SER A 80 12.67 -9.08 -14.16
C SER A 80 13.88 -8.17 -13.92
N GLU A 81 13.65 -6.96 -13.40
CA GLU A 81 14.68 -5.93 -13.23
C GLU A 81 14.45 -5.15 -11.93
N LYS A 82 15.52 -4.55 -11.38
CA LYS A 82 15.40 -3.73 -10.17
C LYS A 82 14.44 -2.56 -10.42
N TYR A 83 13.43 -2.44 -9.56
CA TYR A 83 12.43 -1.38 -9.62
C TYR A 83 12.52 -0.44 -8.40
N TRP A 84 12.51 -0.98 -7.18
CA TRP A 84 12.61 -0.18 -5.96
C TRP A 84 14.04 0.21 -5.60
N PRO A 85 14.24 1.37 -4.92
CA PRO A 85 15.56 1.82 -4.48
C PRO A 85 16.14 0.91 -3.38
N GLU A 86 15.33 0.48 -2.42
CA GLU A 86 15.75 -0.34 -1.27
C GLU A 86 15.29 -1.80 -1.41
N GLY A 87 16.23 -2.71 -1.11
CA GLY A 87 16.01 -4.15 -1.08
C GLY A 87 15.95 -4.79 -2.47
N GLU A 88 15.83 -6.11 -2.46
CA GLU A 88 15.59 -6.92 -3.66
C GLU A 88 14.21 -7.54 -3.56
N TRP A 89 13.47 -7.50 -4.67
CA TRP A 89 12.08 -7.93 -4.76
C TRP A 89 11.94 -8.92 -5.90
N LYS A 90 11.37 -10.09 -5.62
CA LYS A 90 11.17 -11.16 -6.61
C LYS A 90 9.89 -11.00 -7.41
N TYR A 91 8.85 -10.47 -6.79
CA TYR A 91 7.52 -10.36 -7.36
C TYR A 91 6.96 -8.96 -7.12
N TYR A 92 5.96 -8.60 -7.90
CA TYR A 92 5.17 -7.40 -7.68
C TYR A 92 3.68 -7.66 -7.91
N VAL A 93 2.86 -6.85 -7.25
CA VAL A 93 1.44 -6.70 -7.56
C VAL A 93 1.23 -5.36 -8.23
N THR A 94 0.30 -5.34 -9.18
CA THR A 94 -0.29 -4.12 -9.69
C THR A 94 -1.64 -3.93 -9.02
N LEU A 95 -1.82 -2.76 -8.41
CA LEU A 95 -3.04 -2.37 -7.73
C LEU A 95 -3.77 -1.31 -8.57
N LYS A 96 -5.05 -1.53 -8.87
CA LYS A 96 -5.94 -0.44 -9.23
C LYS A 96 -6.26 0.34 -7.95
N ILE A 97 -5.87 1.61 -7.88
CA ILE A 97 -6.09 2.43 -6.69
C ILE A 97 -7.59 2.68 -6.50
N ILE A 98 -8.08 2.42 -5.29
CA ILE A 98 -9.41 2.85 -4.84
C ILE A 98 -9.29 4.14 -4.04
N TYR A 99 -8.32 4.22 -3.12
CA TYR A 99 -8.19 5.38 -2.26
C TYR A 99 -6.75 5.61 -1.81
N ILE A 100 -6.32 6.87 -1.87
CA ILE A 100 -5.11 7.39 -1.23
C ILE A 100 -5.53 8.70 -0.55
N PRO A 101 -5.30 8.89 0.76
CA PRO A 101 -5.61 10.15 1.42
C PRO A 101 -4.95 11.35 0.73
N LYS A 102 -5.69 12.46 0.56
CA LYS A 102 -5.19 13.66 -0.12
C LYS A 102 -3.89 14.19 0.48
N SER A 103 -3.73 14.13 1.80
CA SER A 103 -2.50 14.55 2.46
C SER A 103 -1.27 13.79 1.96
N VAL A 104 -1.41 12.48 1.71
CA VAL A 104 -0.33 11.61 1.20
C VAL A 104 0.02 11.98 -0.26
N LEU A 105 -0.98 12.41 -1.05
CA LEU A 105 -0.74 12.89 -2.41
C LEU A 105 -0.11 14.29 -2.45
N SER A 106 -0.43 15.15 -1.48
CA SER A 106 -0.06 16.57 -1.50
C SER A 106 1.37 16.89 -1.03
N THR A 107 1.99 16.04 -0.22
CA THR A 107 3.31 16.32 0.37
C THR A 107 4.05 15.02 0.72
N THR A 108 5.37 15.08 0.72
CA THR A 108 6.24 13.99 1.22
C THR A 108 6.53 14.10 2.72
N ASP A 109 6.13 15.21 3.36
CA ASP A 109 6.26 15.39 4.81
C ASP A 109 5.25 14.53 5.57
N THR A 110 5.72 13.43 6.13
CA THR A 110 4.89 12.44 6.81
C THR A 110 4.25 12.94 8.11
N THR A 111 4.73 14.05 8.68
CA THR A 111 4.09 14.64 9.88
C THR A 111 2.74 15.27 9.57
N ARG A 112 2.50 15.61 8.30
CA ARG A 112 1.27 16.24 7.80
C ARG A 112 0.29 15.23 7.22
N TRP A 113 0.64 13.94 7.22
CA TRP A 113 -0.21 12.89 6.67
C TRP A 113 -1.34 12.54 7.64
N LYS A 114 -2.58 12.65 7.17
CA LYS A 114 -3.75 12.07 7.79
C LYS A 114 -3.89 10.62 7.28
N ILE A 115 -3.63 9.64 8.15
CA ILE A 115 -3.65 8.21 7.83
C ILE A 115 -4.23 7.41 9.00
N ILE A 116 -4.59 6.13 8.76
CA ILE A 116 -4.95 5.23 9.86
C ILE A 116 -3.66 4.75 10.52
N GLY A 117 -3.31 5.36 11.64
CA GLY A 117 -2.11 5.01 12.42
C GLY A 117 -2.20 3.66 13.11
N LEU A 118 -1.03 3.13 13.51
CA LEU A 118 -0.90 1.85 14.22
C LEU A 118 -1.80 1.73 15.46
N ASP A 119 -1.92 2.80 16.27
CA ASP A 119 -2.72 2.76 17.49
C ASP A 119 -4.21 2.57 17.18
N LYS A 120 -4.71 3.25 16.13
CA LYS A 120 -6.09 3.07 15.67
C LYS A 120 -6.35 1.67 15.13
N LEU A 121 -5.37 1.10 14.42
CA LEU A 121 -5.44 -0.29 13.94
C LEU A 121 -5.53 -1.28 15.11
N LYS A 122 -4.74 -1.08 16.18
CA LYS A 122 -4.81 -1.91 17.38
C LYS A 122 -6.16 -1.80 18.09
N GLU A 123 -6.71 -0.59 18.21
CA GLU A 123 -8.04 -0.36 18.80
C GLU A 123 -9.14 -1.17 18.11
N ILE A 124 -9.08 -1.27 16.78
CA ILE A 124 -10.06 -2.04 16.00
C ILE A 124 -9.71 -3.53 15.86
N GLY A 125 -8.67 -4.00 16.56
CA GLY A 125 -8.27 -5.42 16.59
C GLY A 125 -7.29 -5.87 15.51
N VAL A 126 -6.72 -4.95 14.73
CA VAL A 126 -5.75 -5.26 13.67
C VAL A 126 -4.34 -5.29 14.24
N LYS A 127 -3.78 -6.51 14.36
CA LYS A 127 -2.36 -6.71 14.67
C LYS A 127 -1.54 -6.73 13.39
N ILE A 128 -0.45 -5.96 13.33
CA ILE A 128 0.45 -5.94 12.17
C ILE A 128 1.50 -7.06 12.27
N LEU A 129 1.45 -8.00 11.34
CA LEU A 129 2.36 -9.15 11.28
C LEU A 129 3.47 -8.96 10.22
N PRO A 130 4.56 -9.75 10.27
CA PRO A 130 5.53 -9.81 9.18
C PRO A 130 4.93 -10.43 7.90
N GLY A 131 5.32 -9.90 6.74
CA GLY A 131 4.89 -10.43 5.44
C GLY A 131 3.49 -9.99 5.01
N ILE A 132 2.95 -10.67 4.00
CA ILE A 132 1.59 -10.43 3.50
C ILE A 132 0.61 -11.04 4.47
N GLN A 133 -0.31 -10.23 4.97
CA GLN A 133 -1.27 -10.63 5.99
C GLN A 133 -2.67 -10.70 5.42
N LYS A 134 -3.41 -11.78 5.70
CA LYS A 134 -4.85 -11.85 5.45
C LYS A 134 -5.60 -10.97 6.45
N ILE A 135 -6.53 -10.18 5.95
CA ILE A 135 -7.51 -9.43 6.75
C ILE A 135 -8.89 -9.96 6.37
N ASP A 136 -9.69 -10.32 7.38
CA ASP A 136 -11.05 -10.79 7.14
C ASP A 136 -11.95 -9.67 6.62
N ASN A 137 -13.14 -10.03 6.13
CA ASN A 137 -14.04 -9.07 5.51
C ASN A 137 -14.59 -8.04 6.49
N GLU A 138 -14.78 -8.39 7.76
CA GLU A 138 -15.34 -7.49 8.74
C GLU A 138 -14.33 -6.39 9.10
N LEU A 139 -13.10 -6.78 9.43
CA LEU A 139 -12.00 -5.86 9.69
C LEU A 139 -11.65 -5.04 8.44
N GLY A 140 -11.65 -5.64 7.26
CA GLY A 140 -11.36 -4.94 6.01
C GLY A 140 -12.36 -3.80 5.74
N ARG A 141 -13.66 -4.06 5.88
CA ARG A 141 -14.70 -3.02 5.73
C ARG A 141 -14.59 -1.92 6.78
N ARG A 142 -14.16 -2.24 8.01
CA ARG A 142 -13.89 -1.22 9.04
C ARG A 142 -12.73 -0.31 8.63
N ILE A 143 -11.66 -0.86 8.06
CA ILE A 143 -10.52 -0.09 7.54
C ILE A 143 -10.95 0.80 6.36
N GLU A 144 -11.71 0.25 5.40
CA GLU A 144 -12.27 1.02 4.27
C GLU A 144 -13.05 2.25 4.74
N LYS A 145 -13.95 2.05 5.71
CA LYS A 145 -14.75 3.13 6.27
C LYS A 145 -13.87 4.22 6.90
N LEU A 146 -12.91 3.81 7.73
CA LEU A 146 -11.97 4.75 8.35
C LEU A 146 -11.14 5.51 7.32
N LEU A 147 -10.73 4.87 6.22
CA LEU A 147 -10.01 5.53 5.13
C LEU A 147 -10.88 6.59 4.47
N GLY A 148 -12.12 6.26 4.13
CA GLY A 148 -13.07 7.19 3.50
C GLY A 148 -13.43 8.39 4.38
N GLU A 149 -13.32 8.26 5.71
CA GLU A 149 -13.58 9.34 6.66
C GLU A 149 -12.40 10.33 6.81
N ILE A 150 -11.19 9.99 6.33
CA ILE A 150 -9.99 10.83 6.49
C ILE A 150 -10.15 12.19 5.79
N ASP A 151 -10.65 12.18 4.55
CA ASP A 151 -10.76 13.39 3.72
C ASP A 151 -12.17 14.01 3.78
N ALA A 152 -13.11 13.38 4.49
CA ALA A 152 -14.44 13.92 4.76
C ALA A 152 -14.44 14.98 5.87
N ASN A 153 -13.34 15.09 6.64
CA ASN A 153 -13.12 16.00 7.76
C ASN A 153 -11.90 16.92 7.54
#